data_AF-A0A061ADN8-F1
#
_entry.id   AF-A0A061ADN8-F1
#
_cell.length_a   1.000
_cell.length_b   1.000
_cell.length_c   1.000
_cell.angle_alpha   90.00
_cell.angle_beta   90.00
_cell.angle_gamma   90.00
#
_symmetry.space_group_name_H-M   'P 1'
#
loop_
_entity.id
_entity.type
_entity.pdbx_description
1 polymer ?
#
loop_
_entity_poly.entity_id
_entity_poly.type
_entity_poly.pdbx_seq_one_letter_code
_entity_poly.pdbx_strand_id
1 'polypeptide(L)'
;MLKEDAMLEYLKIAQDLEMYGVNFFDIKNRKGTELWLGVDALGLNIYEKDDRLTPKIGFPWSEIRNISFSDKKFIIKPIDKKAPDFVFYAPRLGMNKRILALCMGNHELYMKRRKPDTIEVQQMKTKAREEKHQKQMER
;
A
#
# COMPACT_ATOMS: atom_id res chain seq x y z
N MET A 1 -32.01 -2.09 3.13
CA MET A 1 -30.61 -1.83 2.70
C MET A 1 -30.43 -2.49 1.35
N LEU A 2 -30.00 -1.76 0.32
CA LEU A 2 -29.69 -2.38 -0.98
C LEU A 2 -28.48 -3.32 -0.81
N LYS A 3 -28.39 -4.39 -1.60
CA LYS A 3 -27.28 -5.34 -1.52
C LYS A 3 -25.93 -4.63 -1.70
N GLU A 4 -25.90 -3.65 -2.59
CA GLU A 4 -24.74 -2.81 -2.89
C GLU A 4 -24.32 -1.95 -1.69
N ASP A 5 -25.30 -1.38 -0.99
CA ASP A 5 -25.02 -0.58 0.22
C ASP A 5 -24.51 -1.50 1.35
N ALA A 6 -25.07 -2.70 1.51
CA ALA A 6 -24.58 -3.68 2.48
C ALA A 6 -23.13 -4.12 2.20
N MET A 7 -22.79 -4.38 0.93
CA MET A 7 -21.42 -4.70 0.53
C MET A 7 -20.46 -3.54 0.80
N LEU A 8 -20.90 -2.30 0.60
CA LEU A 8 -20.09 -1.12 0.88
C LEU A 8 -19.85 -0.94 2.39
N GLU A 9 -20.87 -1.10 3.22
CA GLU A 9 -20.73 -1.02 4.68
C GLU A 9 -19.79 -2.12 5.22
N TYR A 10 -19.87 -3.34 4.67
CA TYR A 10 -18.93 -4.40 5.02
C TYR A 10 -17.48 -3.99 4.73
N LEU A 11 -17.21 -3.46 3.54
CA LEU A 11 -15.86 -3.02 3.16
C LEU A 11 -15.39 -1.81 3.99
N LYS A 12 -16.30 -0.92 4.40
CA LYS A 12 -15.96 0.22 5.28
C LYS A 12 -15.47 -0.20 6.65
N ILE A 13 -16.00 -1.31 7.19
CA ILE A 13 -15.54 -1.87 8.46
C ILE A 13 -14.26 -2.69 8.24
N ALA A 14 -14.24 -3.54 7.20
CA ALA A 14 -13.11 -4.41 6.92
C ALA A 14 -11.81 -3.64 6.61
N GLN A 15 -11.90 -2.46 5.99
CA GLN A 15 -10.73 -1.65 5.66
C GLN A 15 -9.97 -1.11 6.89
N ASP A 16 -10.62 -1.07 8.07
CA ASP A 16 -10.01 -0.56 9.30
C ASP A 16 -9.26 -1.65 10.08
N LEU A 17 -9.33 -2.92 9.64
CA LEU A 17 -8.56 -4.01 10.24
C LEU A 17 -7.07 -3.85 9.94
N GLU A 18 -6.21 -4.11 10.93
CA GLU A 18 -4.77 -3.80 10.90
C GLU A 18 -4.00 -4.51 9.77
N MET A 19 -4.48 -5.70 9.37
CA MET A 19 -3.87 -6.49 8.30
C MET A 19 -4.53 -6.28 6.93
N TYR A 20 -5.59 -5.46 6.85
CA TYR A 20 -6.32 -5.26 5.61
C TYR A 20 -5.44 -4.57 4.57
N GLY A 21 -5.36 -5.16 3.37
CA GLY A 21 -4.61 -4.58 2.26
C GLY A 21 -3.09 -4.58 2.42
N VAL A 22 -2.55 -5.23 3.47
CA VAL A 22 -1.11 -5.31 3.72
C VAL A 22 -0.50 -6.55 3.06
N ASN A 23 0.53 -6.35 2.23
CA ASN A 23 1.33 -7.44 1.67
C ASN A 23 2.58 -7.65 2.51
N PHE A 24 2.66 -8.79 3.21
CA PHE A 24 3.78 -9.12 4.10
C PHE A 24 4.92 -9.85 3.38
N PHE A 25 6.16 -9.46 3.69
CA PHE A 25 7.38 -10.07 3.17
C PHE A 25 8.38 -10.33 4.29
N ASP A 26 9.01 -11.51 4.25
CA ASP A 26 10.11 -11.87 5.12
C ASP A 26 11.38 -11.12 4.77
N ILE A 27 11.89 -10.34 5.73
CA ILE A 27 13.11 -9.56 5.56
C ILE A 27 14.04 -9.72 6.76
N LYS A 28 15.31 -9.36 6.56
CA LYS A 28 16.30 -9.21 7.62
C LYS A 28 16.91 -7.83 7.62
N ASN A 29 17.15 -7.25 8.78
CA ASN A 29 17.91 -6.00 8.88
C ASN A 29 19.43 -6.27 8.72
N ARG A 30 20.27 -5.23 8.80
CA ARG A 30 21.74 -5.36 8.74
C ARG A 30 22.34 -6.25 9.84
N LYS A 31 21.65 -6.37 10.98
CA LYS A 31 22.07 -7.22 12.13
C LYS A 31 21.59 -8.67 11.99
N GLY A 32 20.84 -9.01 10.94
CA GLY A 32 20.30 -10.34 10.72
C GLY A 32 19.00 -10.64 11.47
N THR A 33 18.42 -9.67 12.17
CA THR A 33 17.11 -9.81 12.85
C THR A 33 16.02 -10.05 11.82
N GLU A 34 15.21 -11.07 12.04
CA GLU A 34 14.06 -11.40 11.21
C GLU A 34 12.89 -10.46 11.51
N LEU A 35 12.31 -9.89 10.45
CA LEU A 35 11.24 -8.89 10.53
C LEU A 35 10.25 -9.13 9.39
N TRP A 36 9.08 -8.52 9.50
CA TRP A 36 8.14 -8.40 8.37
C TRP A 36 8.23 -7.01 7.76
N LEU A 37 8.23 -6.94 6.44
CA LEU A 37 7.91 -5.76 5.67
C LEU A 37 6.44 -5.84 5.24
N GLY A 38 5.62 -4.87 5.60
CA GLY A 38 4.30 -4.66 5.03
C GLY A 38 4.36 -3.61 3.92
N VAL A 39 3.75 -3.93 2.77
CA VAL A 39 3.52 -2.98 1.67
C VAL A 39 2.02 -2.79 1.49
N ASP A 40 1.54 -1.56 1.63
CA ASP A 40 0.13 -1.22 1.51
C ASP A 40 -0.09 0.07 0.69
N ALA A 41 -1.35 0.52 0.63
CA ALA A 41 -1.75 1.70 -0.14
C ALA A 41 -1.26 3.03 0.46
N LEU A 42 -0.79 3.05 1.72
CA LEU A 42 -0.39 4.23 2.48
C LEU A 42 1.14 4.37 2.59
N GLY A 43 1.85 3.25 2.63
CA GLY A 43 3.31 3.25 2.71
C GLY A 43 3.94 1.88 2.88
N LEU A 44 5.09 1.91 3.57
CA LEU A 44 5.84 0.74 3.99
C LEU A 44 5.89 0.67 5.49
N ASN A 45 5.70 -0.52 6.05
CA ASN A 45 5.68 -0.74 7.49
C ASN A 45 6.63 -1.89 7.86
N ILE A 46 7.31 -1.76 9.00
CA ILE A 46 8.20 -2.79 9.54
C ILE A 46 7.59 -3.33 10.82
N TYR A 47 7.48 -4.65 10.90
CA TYR A 47 6.90 -5.33 12.05
C TYR A 47 7.90 -6.33 12.64
N GLU A 48 7.74 -6.60 13.93
CA GLU A 48 8.45 -7.70 14.59
C GLU A 48 7.96 -9.04 14.07
N LYS A 49 8.75 -10.10 14.26
CA LYS A 49 8.46 -11.39 13.63
C LYS A 49 7.21 -12.07 14.20
N ASP A 50 6.92 -11.80 15.47
CA ASP A 50 5.84 -12.32 16.31
C ASP A 50 4.56 -11.46 16.28
N ASP A 51 4.63 -10.20 15.86
CA ASP A 51 3.47 -9.30 15.75
C ASP A 51 3.36 -8.69 14.34
N ARG A 52 2.26 -9.01 13.62
CA ARG A 52 1.94 -8.43 12.30
C ARG A 52 0.82 -7.37 12.34
N LEU A 53 0.29 -7.09 13.53
CA LEU A 53 -0.77 -6.10 13.73
C LEU A 53 -0.16 -4.72 13.95
N THR A 54 0.87 -4.64 14.80
CA THR A 54 1.45 -3.35 15.21
C THR A 54 2.77 -3.06 14.50
N PRO A 55 2.83 -2.07 13.58
CA PRO A 55 4.10 -1.68 12.96
C PRO A 55 4.99 -0.94 13.97
N LYS A 56 6.28 -1.25 13.97
CA LYS A 56 7.30 -0.53 14.78
C LYS A 56 7.86 0.70 14.08
N ILE A 57 7.97 0.63 12.76
CA ILE A 57 8.49 1.72 11.92
C ILE A 57 7.60 1.82 10.69
N GLY A 58 7.18 3.05 10.35
CA GLY A 58 6.40 3.33 9.16
C GLY A 58 7.10 4.35 8.27
N PHE A 59 6.96 4.19 6.96
CA PHE A 59 7.43 5.10 5.93
C PHE A 59 6.24 5.43 5.01
N PRO A 60 5.57 6.57 5.21
CA PRO A 60 4.52 7.03 4.30
C PRO A 60 5.07 7.20 2.88
N TRP A 61 4.23 6.95 1.87
CA TRP A 61 4.65 7.14 0.47
C TRP A 61 5.15 8.56 0.18
N SER A 62 4.64 9.57 0.90
CA SER A 62 5.10 10.97 0.79
C SER A 62 6.48 11.23 1.37
N GLU A 63 7.08 10.31 2.12
CA GLU A 63 8.41 10.46 2.72
C GLU A 63 9.49 9.68 1.98
N ILE A 64 9.12 8.90 0.96
CA ILE A 64 10.03 8.05 0.21
C ILE A 64 10.43 8.75 -1.09
N ARG A 65 11.72 8.97 -1.29
CA ARG A 65 12.27 9.56 -2.52
C ARG A 65 12.52 8.53 -3.60
N ASN A 66 13.12 7.40 -3.21
CA ASN A 66 13.53 6.37 -4.14
C ASN A 66 13.57 5.01 -3.46
N ILE A 67 13.20 3.98 -4.21
CA ILE A 67 13.31 2.59 -3.80
C ILE A 67 14.11 1.84 -4.84
N SER A 68 15.10 1.06 -4.42
CA SER A 68 15.87 0.21 -5.31
C SER A 68 16.40 -1.03 -4.58
N PHE A 69 16.85 -2.01 -5.34
CA PHE A 69 17.54 -3.17 -4.79
C PHE A 69 18.70 -3.61 -5.69
N SER A 70 19.65 -4.31 -5.09
CA SER A 70 20.75 -4.99 -5.78
C SER A 70 20.94 -6.36 -5.13
N ASP A 71 20.78 -7.42 -5.94
CA ASP A 71 20.71 -8.81 -5.48
C ASP A 71 19.72 -8.99 -4.30
N LYS A 72 20.22 -9.28 -3.10
CA LYS A 72 19.41 -9.44 -1.88
C LYS A 72 19.17 -8.14 -1.12
N LYS A 73 20.00 -7.11 -1.35
CA LYS A 73 19.98 -5.85 -0.61
C LYS A 73 18.93 -4.90 -1.17
N PHE A 74 17.99 -4.47 -0.35
CA PHE A 74 16.95 -3.50 -0.68
C PHE A 74 17.21 -2.18 0.06
N ILE A 75 16.98 -1.05 -0.62
CA ILE A 75 17.31 0.28 -0.12
C ILE A 75 16.10 1.20 -0.32
N ILE A 76 15.65 1.83 0.76
CA ILE A 76 14.64 2.87 0.78
C ILE A 76 15.33 4.18 1.15
N LYS A 77 15.28 5.15 0.23
CA LYS A 77 15.86 6.48 0.43
C LYS A 77 14.76 7.46 0.83
N PRO A 78 14.84 8.09 2.01
CA PRO A 78 13.87 9.12 2.40
C PRO A 78 14.02 10.38 1.53
N ILE A 79 12.97 11.21 1.51
CA ILE A 79 13.01 12.54 0.92
C ILE A 79 13.97 13.44 1.68
N ASP A 80 13.91 13.41 3.02
CA ASP A 80 14.89 14.09 3.85
C ASP A 80 16.30 13.55 3.56
N LYS A 81 17.16 14.42 3.03
CA LYS A 81 18.55 14.08 2.69
C LYS A 81 19.42 13.86 3.93
N LYS A 82 19.00 14.33 5.11
CA LYS A 82 19.73 14.13 6.37
C LYS A 82 19.41 12.78 7.01
N ALA A 83 18.22 12.25 6.75
CA ALA A 83 17.81 10.94 7.24
C ALA A 83 18.61 9.82 6.55
N PRO A 84 19.05 8.79 7.29
CA PRO A 84 19.81 7.69 6.71
C PRO A 84 18.94 6.79 5.83
N ASP A 85 19.56 6.20 4.80
CA ASP A 85 18.91 5.18 3.97
C ASP A 85 18.51 3.97 4.83
N PHE A 86 17.25 3.54 4.71
CA PHE A 86 16.79 2.31 5.32
C PHE A 86 17.16 1.12 4.43
N VAL A 87 17.79 0.10 5.02
CA VAL A 87 18.33 -1.04 4.27
C VAL A 87 17.94 -2.34 4.94
N PHE A 88 17.36 -3.24 4.14
CA PHE A 88 17.04 -4.60 4.55
C PHE A 88 17.44 -5.61 3.46
N TYR A 89 17.32 -6.90 3.80
CA TYR A 89 17.70 -8.00 2.93
C TYR A 89 16.54 -8.97 2.80
N ALA A 90 16.14 -9.27 1.57
CA ALA A 90 15.19 -10.35 1.29
C ALA A 90 15.96 -11.64 0.96
N PRO A 91 15.41 -12.82 1.27
CA PRO A 91 16.11 -14.10 1.07
C PRO A 91 16.34 -14.46 -0.41
N ARG A 92 15.48 -13.95 -1.32
CA ARG A 92 15.46 -14.32 -2.74
C ARG A 92 15.32 -13.09 -3.65
N LEU A 93 16.04 -13.08 -4.77
CA LEU A 93 15.94 -12.03 -5.79
C LEU A 93 14.51 -11.82 -6.32
N GLY A 94 13.77 -12.92 -6.54
CA GLY A 94 12.38 -12.86 -7.01
C GLY A 94 11.45 -12.14 -6.01
N MET A 95 11.75 -12.22 -4.72
CA MET A 95 11.01 -11.49 -3.70
C MET A 95 11.26 -9.99 -3.80
N ASN A 96 12.51 -9.56 -3.97
CA ASN A 96 12.85 -8.15 -4.18
C ASN A 96 12.16 -7.56 -5.42
N LYS A 97 12.09 -8.31 -6.53
CA LYS A 97 11.34 -7.89 -7.73
C LYS A 97 9.85 -7.66 -7.43
N ARG A 98 9.23 -8.56 -6.66
CA ARG A 98 7.82 -8.45 -6.28
C ARG A 98 7.57 -7.28 -5.32
N ILE A 99 8.43 -7.10 -4.32
CA ILE A 99 8.36 -5.95 -3.40
C ILE A 99 8.44 -4.66 -4.20
N LEU A 100 9.44 -4.52 -5.09
CA LEU A 100 9.61 -3.30 -5.89
C LEU A 100 8.38 -3.01 -6.76
N ALA A 101 7.83 -4.02 -7.44
CA ALA A 101 6.64 -3.86 -8.28
C ALA A 101 5.43 -3.36 -7.47
N LEU A 102 5.22 -3.90 -6.27
CA LEU A 102 4.16 -3.44 -5.37
C LEU A 102 4.42 -2.03 -4.85
N CYS A 103 5.66 -1.69 -4.51
CA CYS A 103 6.01 -0.33 -4.09
C CYS A 103 5.74 0.69 -5.20
N MET A 104 6.15 0.38 -6.43
CA MET A 104 5.93 1.26 -7.59
C MET A 104 4.43 1.46 -7.85
N GLY A 105 3.64 0.39 -7.91
CA GLY A 105 2.21 0.46 -8.16
C GLY A 105 1.44 1.19 -7.05
N ASN A 106 1.75 0.90 -5.77
CA ASN A 106 1.10 1.59 -4.65
C ASN A 106 1.48 3.07 -4.59
N HIS A 107 2.76 3.41 -4.77
CA HIS A 107 3.21 4.80 -4.80
C HIS A 107 2.58 5.58 -5.97
N GLU A 108 2.50 4.99 -7.17
CA GLU A 108 1.82 5.62 -8.32
C GLU A 108 0.35 5.91 -8.02
N LEU A 109 -0.38 4.91 -7.51
CA LEU A 109 -1.80 5.08 -7.15
C LEU A 109 -1.98 6.07 -5.99
N TYR A 110 -1.08 6.08 -5.01
CA TYR A 110 -1.05 7.05 -3.92
C TYR A 110 -0.92 8.49 -4.44
N MET A 111 0.01 8.71 -5.38
CA MET A 111 0.20 10.02 -6.01
C MET A 111 -0.98 10.41 -6.90
N LYS A 112 -1.58 9.44 -7.62
CA LYS A 112 -2.77 9.68 -8.45
C LYS A 112 -3.97 10.14 -7.61
N ARG A 113 -4.21 9.52 -6.44
CA ARG A 113 -5.32 9.87 -5.53
C ARG A 113 -5.18 11.28 -4.90
N ARG A 114 -3.98 11.86 -4.92
CA ARG A 114 -3.70 13.22 -4.42
C ARG A 114 -3.84 14.31 -5.47
N LYS A 115 -4.07 13.93 -6.73
CA LYS A 115 -4.36 14.86 -7.83
C LYS A 115 -5.86 14.90 -8.07
N PRO A 116 -6.37 15.96 -8.74
CA PRO A 116 -7.76 15.98 -9.20
C PRO A 116 -8.07 14.76 -10.08
N ASP A 117 -9.31 14.28 -10.01
CA ASP A 117 -9.78 13.20 -10.88
C ASP A 117 -9.59 13.57 -12.35
N THR A 118 -9.15 12.61 -13.16
CA THR A 118 -9.11 12.76 -14.61
C THR A 118 -10.53 12.87 -15.18
N ILE A 119 -10.67 13.44 -16.38
CA ILE A 119 -11.95 13.56 -17.08
C ILE A 119 -12.63 12.18 -17.20
N GLU A 120 -11.87 11.15 -17.52
CA GLU A 120 -12.36 9.76 -17.59
C GLU A 120 -12.94 9.29 -16.26
N VAL A 121 -12.25 9.51 -15.13
CA VAL A 121 -12.76 9.13 -13.80
C VAL A 121 -14.01 9.92 -13.42
N GLN A 122 -14.07 11.20 -13.78
CA GLN A 122 -15.26 12.02 -13.56
C GLN A 122 -16.47 11.49 -14.36
N GLN A 123 -16.28 11.17 -15.63
CA GLN A 123 -17.31 10.56 -16.49
C GLN A 123 -17.77 9.21 -15.93
N MET A 124 -16.83 8.35 -15.49
CA MET A 124 -17.16 7.08 -14.83
C MET A 124 -18.01 7.30 -13.57
N LYS A 125 -17.67 8.29 -12.74
CA LYS A 125 -18.43 8.62 -11.52
C LYS A 125 -19.84 9.14 -11.84
N THR A 126 -19.99 10.01 -12.84
CA THR A 126 -21.29 10.51 -13.28
C THR A 126 -22.16 9.37 -13.79
N LYS A 127 -21.62 8.53 -14.69
CA LYS A 127 -22.33 7.36 -15.21
C LYS A 127 -22.76 6.40 -14.11
N ALA A 128 -21.88 6.10 -13.15
CA ALA A 128 -22.21 5.21 -12.04
C ALA A 128 -23.33 5.77 -11.14
N ARG A 129 -23.41 7.10 -10.96
CA ARG A 129 -24.49 7.75 -10.21
C ARG A 129 -25.82 7.68 -10.96
N GLU A 130 -25.81 7.96 -12.26
CA GLU A 130 -26.99 7.85 -13.12
C GLU A 130 -27.54 6.42 -13.14
N GLU A 131 -26.67 5.42 -13.33
CA GLU A 131 -27.06 4.00 -13.28
C GLU A 131 -27.61 3.59 -11.91
N LYS A 132 -27.03 4.10 -10.81
CA LYS A 132 -27.55 3.83 -9.45
C LYS A 132 -28.94 4.45 -9.27
N HIS A 133 -29.16 5.67 -9.75
CA HIS A 133 -30.45 6.35 -9.67
C HIS A 133 -31.52 5.64 -10.51
N GLN A 134 -31.19 5.27 -11.75
CA GLN A 134 -32.08 4.53 -12.64
C GLN A 134 -32.53 3.20 -12.02
N LYS A 135 -31.59 2.41 -11.46
CA LYS A 135 -31.90 1.14 -10.77
C LYS A 135 -32.77 1.32 -9.52
N GLN A 136 -32.76 2.49 -8.90
CA GLN A 136 -33.63 2.80 -7.76
C GLN A 136 -35.05 3.16 -8.22
N MET A 137 -35.20 3.81 -9.38
CA MET A 137 -36.50 4.14 -9.96
C MET A 137 -37.23 2.94 -10.58
N GLU A 138 -36.46 1.94 -11.06
CA GLU A 138 -36.99 0.70 -11.65
C GLU A 138 -37.42 -0.35 -10.61
N ARG A 139 -37.16 -0.12 -9.32
CA ARG A 139 -37.54 -1.00 -8.21
C ARG A 139 -38.72 -0.45 -7.44
#